data_AF-A0A317SFW7-F1
#
_entry.id   AF-A0A317SFW7-F1
#
_cell.length_a   1.000
_cell.length_b   1.000
_cell.length_c   1.000
_cell.angle_alpha   90.00
_cell.angle_beta   90.00
_cell.angle_gamma   90.00
#
_symmetry.space_group_name_H-M   'P 1'
#
loop_
_entity.id
_entity.type
_entity.pdbx_description
1 polymer ?
#
loop_
_entity_poly.entity_id
_entity_poly.type
_entity_poly.pdbx_seq_one_letter_code
_entity_poly.pdbx_strand_id
1 'polypeptide(L)'
;MTKLIERGLGSAATTIRLKGEDELNAVTTDVSRVIAEGIKNLESYWGQPGGLGYLRNLLESSADRTFLWVSHVLEILEENEDDSQEEFTNIATTTPCDLAELYTKILNKSTNPTKARRILQIVVAAARPLTLQEMNVALKITQDHRSIEDLEDLRPGFEKTIYLVHQTAREFLLKGTLSGHGEWRYTLCPVDSSFMLANICISYLSLQDFETNPSAMDTLSIARSARSSRGARRDVVYNYVRSYALLDYAANHWAGHFRDSQERQFELFEPTRFICKGGSNRLSIWLMAYWENSHWFDPFPNDFIDLMIAVWLGQRRVVGRVLEEGGDINARSALYGTALNVVALRKDEDITRMLSESGVNAYICGKGYKIPQVMIPPSMERTVYR
;
A
#
# COMPACT_ATOMS: atom_id res chain seq x y z
N MET A 1 11.08 -17.73 11.68
CA MET A 1 11.35 -17.72 10.23
C MET A 1 10.08 -17.68 9.39
N THR A 2 8.99 -18.33 9.83
CA THR A 2 7.67 -18.35 9.15
C THR A 2 6.87 -17.03 9.23
N LYS A 3 6.98 -16.26 10.33
CA LYS A 3 6.31 -14.94 10.49
C LYS A 3 6.93 -13.78 9.68
N LEU A 4 8.09 -13.98 9.06
CA LEU A 4 8.78 -12.96 8.25
C LEU A 4 8.48 -13.10 6.74
N ILE A 5 8.00 -14.26 6.31
CA ILE A 5 7.62 -14.52 4.91
C ILE A 5 6.27 -13.85 4.59
N GLU A 6 5.35 -13.78 5.56
CA GLU A 6 4.03 -13.15 5.38
C GLU A 6 4.09 -11.63 5.20
N ARG A 7 5.14 -10.94 5.71
CA ARG A 7 5.24 -9.48 5.62
C ARG A 7 5.83 -8.96 4.30
N GLY A 8 6.56 -9.79 3.55
CA GLY A 8 7.27 -9.36 2.33
C GLY A 8 6.74 -9.97 1.02
N LEU A 9 5.89 -11.00 1.10
CA LEU A 9 5.47 -11.77 -0.08
C LEU A 9 3.95 -11.90 -0.11
N GLY A 10 3.32 -10.90 -0.73
CA GLY A 10 1.90 -10.80 -1.08
C GLY A 10 0.95 -11.90 -0.59
N SER A 11 0.41 -11.71 0.61
CA SER A 11 -0.90 -12.27 1.00
C SER A 11 -1.57 -11.32 2.00
N ALA A 12 -2.13 -10.27 1.43
CA ALA A 12 -3.28 -9.47 1.86
C ALA A 12 -3.43 -8.36 0.82
N ALA A 13 -4.65 -7.90 0.54
CA ALA A 13 -4.84 -6.66 -0.21
C ALA A 13 -3.92 -5.58 0.38
N THR A 14 -3.27 -4.77 -0.45
CA THR A 14 -2.30 -3.76 -0.02
C THR A 14 -3.03 -2.61 0.69
N THR A 15 -3.57 -2.91 1.87
CA THR A 15 -4.42 -2.05 2.67
C THR A 15 -3.61 -1.60 3.86
N ILE A 16 -3.37 -0.29 3.96
CA ILE A 16 -2.83 0.33 5.18
C ILE A 16 -3.60 -0.21 6.40
N ARG A 17 -2.86 -0.84 7.32
CA ARG A 17 -3.26 -0.91 8.73
C ARG A 17 -3.19 0.50 9.29
N LEU A 18 -4.33 1.04 9.71
CA LEU A 18 -4.38 2.40 10.22
C LEU A 18 -3.64 2.46 11.55
N LYS A 19 -2.86 3.52 11.79
CA LYS A 19 -2.01 3.67 12.98
C LYS A 19 -2.79 3.59 14.30
N GLY A 20 -4.10 3.86 14.28
CA GLY A 20 -5.00 3.68 15.43
C GLY A 20 -5.20 2.23 15.88
N GLU A 21 -4.79 1.23 15.09
CA GLU A 21 -4.86 -0.20 15.47
C GLU A 21 -3.86 -0.57 16.58
N ASP A 22 -2.71 0.10 16.67
CA ASP A 22 -1.67 -0.20 17.68
C ASP A 22 -1.85 0.61 18.99
N GLU A 23 -2.79 1.56 19.02
CA GLU A 23 -3.05 2.47 20.15
C GLU A 23 -4.48 2.35 20.72
N LEU A 24 -5.15 1.20 20.50
CA LEU A 24 -6.56 0.96 20.87
C LEU A 24 -6.91 1.31 22.32
N ASN A 25 -6.00 1.01 23.26
CA ASN A 25 -6.22 1.30 24.69
C ASN A 25 -6.07 2.80 25.01
N ALA A 26 -5.17 3.50 24.32
CA ALA A 26 -4.98 4.94 24.49
C ALA A 26 -6.19 5.71 23.93
N VAL A 27 -6.66 5.32 22.73
CA VAL A 27 -7.86 5.89 22.09
C VAL A 27 -9.09 5.72 22.98
N THR A 28 -9.32 4.54 23.55
CA THR A 28 -10.46 4.29 24.43
C THR A 28 -10.40 5.17 25.68
N THR A 29 -9.22 5.30 26.29
CA THR A 29 -9.01 6.13 27.49
C THR A 29 -9.28 7.60 27.21
N ASP A 30 -8.82 8.10 26.06
CA ASP A 30 -9.00 9.50 25.69
C ASP A 30 -10.45 9.81 25.28
N VAL A 31 -11.16 8.88 24.64
CA VAL A 31 -12.60 9.02 24.38
C VAL A 31 -13.37 9.14 25.71
N SER A 32 -13.08 8.30 26.70
CA SER A 32 -13.70 8.40 28.03
C SER A 32 -13.41 9.74 28.70
N ARG A 33 -12.22 10.33 28.51
CA ARG A 33 -11.91 11.68 29.02
C ARG A 33 -12.77 12.76 28.35
N VAL A 34 -12.93 12.68 27.04
CA VAL A 34 -13.77 13.64 26.29
C VAL A 34 -15.23 13.53 26.70
N ILE A 35 -15.76 12.31 26.87
CA ILE A 35 -17.11 12.10 27.40
C ILE A 35 -17.22 12.69 28.81
N ALA A 36 -16.25 12.43 29.68
CA ALA A 36 -16.27 12.91 31.06
C ALA A 36 -16.29 14.44 31.16
N GLU A 37 -15.47 15.13 30.36
CA GLU A 37 -15.44 16.60 30.32
C GLU A 37 -16.70 17.17 29.66
N GLY A 38 -17.16 16.56 28.56
CA GLY A 38 -18.38 16.97 27.86
C GLY A 38 -19.63 16.89 28.74
N ILE A 39 -19.80 15.79 29.49
CA ILE A 39 -20.90 15.64 30.45
C ILE A 39 -20.82 16.70 31.54
N LYS A 40 -19.62 16.97 32.08
CA LYS A 40 -19.44 18.00 33.10
C LYS A 40 -19.81 19.40 32.58
N ASN A 41 -19.50 19.71 31.33
CA ASN A 41 -19.90 20.97 30.69
C ASN A 41 -21.41 21.05 30.52
N LEU A 42 -22.05 19.99 30.02
CA LEU A 42 -23.50 19.90 29.90
C LEU A 42 -24.21 20.06 31.25
N GLU A 43 -23.73 19.37 32.30
CA GLU A 43 -24.28 19.51 33.65
C GLU A 43 -24.17 20.95 34.17
N SER A 44 -23.09 21.65 33.83
CA SER A 44 -22.92 23.07 34.17
C SER A 44 -23.81 23.99 33.34
N TYR A 45 -24.02 23.68 32.06
CA TYR A 45 -24.84 24.47 31.14
C TYR A 45 -26.33 24.38 31.51
N TRP A 46 -26.81 23.18 31.74
CA TRP A 46 -28.22 22.88 32.08
C TRP A 46 -28.54 23.02 33.57
N GLY A 47 -27.53 23.28 34.42
CA GLY A 47 -27.73 23.46 35.87
C GLY A 47 -28.11 22.17 36.60
N GLN A 48 -27.72 21.01 36.08
CA GLN A 48 -28.00 19.69 36.63
C GLN A 48 -26.72 18.96 37.10
N PRO A 49 -25.99 19.47 38.11
CA PRO A 49 -24.73 18.87 38.56
C PRO A 49 -24.92 17.42 39.03
N GLY A 50 -24.20 16.48 38.41
CA GLY A 50 -24.29 15.05 38.67
C GLY A 50 -25.56 14.35 38.13
N GLY A 51 -26.44 15.07 37.43
CA GLY A 51 -27.69 14.52 36.90
C GLY A 51 -27.52 13.67 35.64
N LEU A 52 -26.42 13.82 34.91
CA LEU A 52 -26.21 13.21 33.58
C LEU A 52 -25.31 11.97 33.62
N GLY A 53 -25.15 11.34 34.79
CA GLY A 53 -24.35 10.13 34.95
C GLY A 53 -24.83 8.94 34.10
N TYR A 54 -26.14 8.84 33.83
CA TYR A 54 -26.70 7.82 32.94
C TYR A 54 -26.24 8.04 31.48
N LEU A 55 -26.15 9.31 31.06
CA LEU A 55 -25.76 9.70 29.71
C LEU A 55 -24.27 9.42 29.47
N ARG A 56 -23.42 9.59 30.50
CA ARG A 56 -22.01 9.16 30.44
C ARG A 56 -21.89 7.68 30.07
N ASN A 57 -22.59 6.80 30.79
CA ASN A 57 -22.52 5.35 30.54
C ASN A 57 -23.05 5.01 29.14
N LEU A 58 -24.12 5.70 28.71
CA LEU A 58 -24.70 5.51 27.40
C LEU A 58 -23.72 5.92 26.28
N LEU A 59 -23.12 7.11 26.37
CA LEU A 59 -22.11 7.57 25.43
C LEU A 59 -20.86 6.67 25.42
N GLU A 60 -20.41 6.17 26.57
CA GLU A 60 -19.28 5.24 26.65
C GLU A 60 -19.58 3.90 25.96
N SER A 61 -20.82 3.42 26.07
CA SER A 61 -21.27 2.18 25.43
C SER A 61 -21.55 2.33 23.93
N SER A 62 -21.96 3.52 23.49
CA SER A 62 -22.42 3.81 22.12
C SER A 62 -21.35 4.45 21.22
N ALA A 63 -20.32 5.08 21.79
CA ALA A 63 -19.35 5.86 21.00
C ALA A 63 -18.54 5.05 19.98
N ASP A 64 -18.53 3.71 20.08
CA ASP A 64 -17.67 2.82 19.29
C ASP A 64 -16.25 3.39 19.11
N ARG A 65 -15.71 3.97 20.20
CA ARG A 65 -14.38 4.61 20.28
C ARG A 65 -14.15 5.77 19.30
N THR A 66 -15.22 6.41 18.84
CA THR A 66 -15.18 7.50 17.87
C THR A 66 -15.37 8.85 18.56
N PHE A 67 -14.28 9.57 18.80
CA PHE A 67 -14.30 10.96 19.33
C PHE A 67 -15.27 11.87 18.59
N LEU A 68 -15.32 11.69 17.27
CA LEU A 68 -16.11 12.52 16.38
C LEU A 68 -17.62 12.38 16.65
N TRP A 69 -18.08 11.19 17.04
CA TRP A 69 -19.48 10.99 17.43
C TRP A 69 -19.77 11.64 18.78
N VAL A 70 -18.88 11.43 19.77
CA VAL A 70 -19.03 12.03 21.10
C VAL A 70 -19.11 13.55 21.00
N SER A 71 -18.18 14.20 20.29
CA SER A 71 -18.20 15.65 20.12
C SER A 71 -19.49 16.14 19.45
N HIS A 72 -20.01 15.40 18.48
CA HIS A 72 -21.22 15.79 17.77
C HIS A 72 -22.49 15.63 18.64
N VAL A 73 -22.60 14.53 19.38
CA VAL A 73 -23.73 14.33 20.30
C VAL A 73 -23.73 15.38 21.40
N LEU A 74 -22.56 15.71 21.95
CA LEU A 74 -22.45 16.79 22.94
C LEU A 74 -22.89 18.14 22.38
N GLU A 75 -22.51 18.48 21.14
CA GLU A 75 -22.94 19.72 20.47
C GLU A 75 -24.47 19.76 20.27
N ILE A 76 -25.09 18.66 19.82
CA ILE A 76 -26.55 18.56 19.65
C ILE A 76 -27.29 18.70 20.99
N LEU A 77 -26.72 18.17 22.07
CA LEU A 77 -27.28 18.28 23.42
C LEU A 77 -27.12 19.69 24.01
N GLU A 78 -26.06 20.42 23.63
CA GLU A 78 -25.86 21.83 24.02
C GLU A 78 -26.79 22.78 23.24
N GLU A 79 -27.08 22.48 21.97
CA GLU A 79 -27.95 23.29 21.10
C GLU A 79 -29.46 23.00 21.26
N ASN A 80 -29.82 21.96 22.02
CA ASN A 80 -31.21 21.58 22.22
C ASN A 80 -31.98 22.55 23.12
N GLU A 81 -33.31 22.55 23.04
CA GLU A 81 -34.18 23.33 23.94
C GLU A 81 -34.80 22.47 25.06
N ASP A 82 -34.84 21.14 24.88
CA ASP A 82 -35.44 20.17 25.80
C ASP A 82 -34.33 19.41 26.57
N ASP A 83 -34.29 19.61 27.89
CA ASP A 83 -33.31 18.99 28.81
C ASP A 83 -33.81 17.70 29.46
N SER A 84 -34.93 17.15 28.98
CA SER A 84 -35.51 15.95 29.54
C SER A 84 -34.64 14.72 29.29
N GLN A 85 -34.66 13.81 30.26
CA GLN A 85 -33.94 12.55 30.16
C GLN A 85 -34.40 11.70 28.96
N GLU A 86 -35.68 11.79 28.59
CA GLU A 86 -36.23 11.07 27.44
C GLU A 86 -35.65 11.61 26.14
N GLU A 87 -35.58 12.93 25.96
CA GLU A 87 -35.01 13.53 24.75
C GLU A 87 -33.49 13.37 24.67
N PHE A 88 -32.76 13.48 25.78
CA PHE A 88 -31.31 13.20 25.80
C PHE A 88 -31.00 11.74 25.48
N THR A 89 -31.80 10.81 26.01
CA THR A 89 -31.67 9.38 25.67
C THR A 89 -32.04 9.14 24.22
N ASN A 90 -33.08 9.80 23.72
CA ASN A 90 -33.49 9.77 22.32
C ASN A 90 -32.32 10.23 21.44
N ILE A 91 -31.79 11.44 21.64
CA ILE A 91 -30.62 11.96 20.90
C ILE A 91 -29.44 10.98 20.97
N ALA A 92 -29.08 10.45 22.13
CA ALA A 92 -27.95 9.51 22.25
C ALA A 92 -28.19 8.13 21.61
N THR A 93 -29.44 7.74 21.32
CA THR A 93 -29.81 6.40 20.78
C THR A 93 -30.35 6.43 19.35
N THR A 94 -31.02 7.50 18.96
CA THR A 94 -31.62 7.76 17.64
C THR A 94 -30.83 8.74 16.80
N THR A 95 -29.71 9.27 17.31
CA THR A 95 -28.63 9.72 16.45
C THR A 95 -27.86 8.47 16.01
N PRO A 96 -28.21 7.78 14.91
CA PRO A 96 -27.18 7.04 14.23
C PRO A 96 -26.15 8.09 13.84
N CYS A 97 -24.89 7.82 14.18
CA CYS A 97 -23.75 8.38 13.49
C CYS A 97 -24.06 8.48 11.97
N ASP A 98 -24.65 9.56 11.45
CA ASP A 98 -24.44 9.84 10.03
C ASP A 98 -23.06 10.48 9.91
N LEU A 99 -22.06 9.66 10.27
CA LEU A 99 -20.65 9.89 9.97
C LEU A 99 -20.51 10.19 8.48
N ALA A 100 -21.37 9.62 7.63
CA ALA A 100 -21.40 9.94 6.22
C ALA A 100 -21.83 11.41 5.95
N GLU A 101 -22.85 11.95 6.61
CA GLU A 101 -23.21 13.38 6.55
C GLU A 101 -22.09 14.27 7.10
N LEU A 102 -21.48 13.89 8.22
CA LEU A 102 -20.39 14.66 8.82
C LEU A 102 -19.15 14.67 7.92
N TYR A 103 -18.73 13.51 7.39
CA TYR A 103 -17.65 13.44 6.41
C TYR A 103 -17.99 14.25 5.15
N THR A 104 -19.24 14.19 4.68
CA THR A 104 -19.71 15.01 3.55
C THR A 104 -19.58 16.50 3.87
N LYS A 105 -20.02 16.96 5.04
CA LYS A 105 -19.91 18.36 5.49
C LYS A 105 -18.45 18.82 5.58
N ILE A 106 -17.54 17.96 6.06
CA ILE A 106 -16.10 18.27 6.11
C ILE A 106 -15.50 18.35 4.71
N LEU A 107 -15.80 17.39 3.84
CA LEU A 107 -15.23 17.32 2.49
C LEU A 107 -15.77 18.42 1.57
N ASN A 108 -17.02 18.83 1.75
CA ASN A 108 -17.64 19.95 1.02
C ASN A 108 -17.01 21.31 1.35
N LYS A 109 -16.25 21.43 2.45
CA LYS A 109 -15.46 22.65 2.73
C LYS A 109 -14.21 22.77 1.83
N SER A 110 -13.87 21.74 1.06
CA SER A 110 -12.71 21.77 0.17
C SER A 110 -12.91 22.80 -0.93
N THR A 111 -11.97 23.74 -1.06
CA THR A 111 -11.93 24.71 -2.16
C THR A 111 -11.58 24.06 -3.51
N ASN A 112 -11.02 22.86 -3.49
CA ASN A 112 -10.69 22.10 -4.69
C ASN A 112 -11.10 20.62 -4.53
N PRO A 113 -12.35 20.28 -4.85
CA PRO A 113 -12.87 18.92 -4.70
C PRO A 113 -12.11 17.88 -5.55
N THR A 114 -11.67 18.22 -6.76
CA THR A 114 -10.95 17.28 -7.63
C THR A 114 -9.59 16.91 -7.06
N LYS A 115 -8.82 17.89 -6.56
CA LYS A 115 -7.54 17.65 -5.87
C LYS A 115 -7.74 16.88 -4.57
N ALA A 116 -8.76 17.22 -3.77
CA ALA A 116 -9.08 16.51 -2.54
C ALA A 116 -9.44 15.04 -2.83
N ARG A 117 -10.25 14.77 -3.86
CA ARG A 117 -10.58 13.41 -4.29
C ARG A 117 -9.33 12.63 -4.70
N ARG A 118 -8.43 13.24 -5.47
CA ARG A 118 -7.16 12.62 -5.86
C ARG A 118 -6.29 12.27 -4.64
N ILE A 119 -6.18 13.18 -3.66
CA ILE A 119 -5.45 12.92 -2.41
C ILE A 119 -6.08 11.73 -1.67
N LEU A 120 -7.40 11.72 -1.50
CA LEU A 120 -8.09 10.64 -0.79
C LEU A 120 -7.96 9.30 -1.50
N GLN A 121 -8.03 9.26 -2.82
CA GLN A 121 -7.77 8.05 -3.62
C GLN A 121 -6.36 7.51 -3.38
N ILE A 122 -5.34 8.38 -3.36
CA ILE A 122 -3.96 7.99 -3.02
C ILE A 122 -3.89 7.44 -1.60
N VAL A 123 -4.43 8.17 -0.61
CA VAL A 123 -4.32 7.79 0.81
C VAL A 123 -5.02 6.46 1.10
N VAL A 124 -6.18 6.22 0.49
CA VAL A 124 -6.97 5.00 0.74
C VAL A 124 -6.30 3.77 0.14
N ALA A 125 -5.74 3.88 -1.07
CA ALA A 125 -5.10 2.76 -1.74
C ALA A 125 -3.62 2.58 -1.36
N ALA A 126 -3.02 3.53 -0.67
CA ALA A 126 -1.60 3.45 -0.34
C ALA A 126 -1.26 2.20 0.50
N ALA A 127 -0.03 1.71 0.35
CA ALA A 127 0.48 0.52 1.02
C ALA A 127 1.00 0.83 2.44
N ARG A 128 1.49 2.05 2.62
CA ARG A 128 1.86 2.68 3.88
C ARG A 128 1.49 4.17 3.79
N PRO A 129 1.34 4.90 4.90
CA PRO A 129 1.19 6.36 4.86
C PRO A 129 2.30 7.00 4.02
N LEU A 130 1.91 7.89 3.10
CA LEU A 130 2.85 8.67 2.31
C LEU A 130 3.35 9.86 3.13
N THR A 131 4.61 10.23 2.98
CA THR A 131 5.12 11.52 3.46
C THR A 131 4.51 12.67 2.64
N LEU A 132 4.53 13.89 3.19
CA LEU A 132 4.14 15.09 2.43
C LEU A 132 4.93 15.23 1.12
N GLN A 133 6.22 14.88 1.13
CA GLN A 133 7.07 14.94 -0.05
C GLN A 133 6.67 13.90 -1.11
N GLU A 134 6.40 12.66 -0.67
CA GLU A 134 5.89 11.59 -1.53
C GLU A 134 4.54 11.97 -2.16
N MET A 135 3.62 12.53 -1.36
CA MET A 135 2.32 12.99 -1.86
C MET A 135 2.46 14.14 -2.87
N ASN A 136 3.36 15.10 -2.61
CA ASN A 136 3.58 16.21 -3.54
C ASN A 136 4.07 15.73 -4.91
N VAL A 137 4.97 14.75 -4.94
CA VAL A 137 5.39 14.11 -6.19
C VAL A 137 4.23 13.32 -6.82
N ALA A 138 3.53 12.50 -6.04
CA ALA A 138 2.43 11.67 -6.53
C ALA A 138 1.27 12.49 -7.15
N LEU A 139 1.04 13.71 -6.67
CA LEU A 139 0.04 14.62 -7.23
C LEU A 139 0.48 15.28 -8.54
N LYS A 140 1.80 15.44 -8.77
CA LYS A 140 2.36 16.14 -9.94
C LYS A 140 2.73 15.20 -11.07
N ILE A 141 3.28 14.02 -10.75
CA ILE A 141 3.80 13.09 -11.75
C ILE A 141 2.69 12.58 -12.69
N THR A 142 3.00 12.59 -13.98
CA THR A 142 2.21 12.01 -15.07
C THR A 142 3.15 11.24 -16.01
N GLN A 143 2.59 10.48 -16.96
CA GLN A 143 3.38 9.71 -17.93
C GLN A 143 4.18 10.59 -18.91
N ASP A 144 3.83 11.87 -19.05
CA ASP A 144 4.50 12.79 -19.97
C ASP A 144 5.81 13.38 -19.41
N HIS A 145 5.99 13.31 -18.09
CA HIS A 145 7.20 13.80 -17.42
C HIS A 145 8.38 12.91 -17.76
N ARG A 146 9.52 13.53 -18.07
CA ARG A 146 10.75 12.82 -18.44
C ARG A 146 11.81 12.91 -17.37
N SER A 147 11.81 13.99 -16.59
CA SER A 147 12.77 14.22 -15.53
C SER A 147 12.13 14.62 -14.21
N ILE A 148 12.90 14.57 -13.13
CA ILE A 148 12.50 15.11 -11.83
C ILE A 148 12.47 16.65 -11.85
N GLU A 149 13.29 17.28 -12.68
CA GLU A 149 13.31 18.74 -12.84
C GLU A 149 11.98 19.27 -13.39
N ASP A 150 11.27 18.46 -14.18
CA ASP A 150 9.91 18.76 -14.67
C ASP A 150 8.89 18.87 -13.51
N LEU A 151 9.21 18.32 -12.33
CA LEU A 151 8.38 18.41 -11.13
C LEU A 151 8.71 19.69 -10.36
N GLU A 152 8.15 20.82 -10.79
CA GLU A 152 8.37 22.14 -10.16
C GLU A 152 8.08 22.14 -8.64
N ASP A 153 8.81 22.95 -7.85
CA ASP A 153 8.57 23.28 -6.43
C ASP A 153 8.41 22.05 -5.48
N LEU A 154 9.46 21.24 -5.39
CA LEU A 154 9.64 20.20 -4.37
C LEU A 154 10.35 20.78 -3.13
N ARG A 155 9.75 21.76 -2.46
CA ARG A 155 10.36 22.29 -1.22
C ARG A 155 10.50 21.15 -0.21
N PRO A 156 11.65 21.05 0.49
CA PRO A 156 11.81 20.08 1.57
C PRO A 156 10.80 20.40 2.67
N GLY A 157 9.72 19.62 2.69
CA GLY A 157 8.68 19.70 3.72
C GLY A 157 9.10 18.91 4.95
N PHE A 158 8.52 19.25 6.10
CA PHE A 158 8.64 18.46 7.33
C PHE A 158 8.24 16.99 7.06
N GLU A 159 8.92 16.03 7.71
CA GLU A 159 8.64 14.59 7.65
C GLU A 159 7.30 14.23 8.34
N LYS A 160 6.18 14.78 7.86
CA LYS A 160 4.83 14.40 8.28
C LYS A 160 4.27 13.42 7.27
N THR A 161 3.61 12.38 7.79
CA THR A 161 2.90 11.39 7.00
C THR A 161 1.41 11.72 6.91
N ILE A 162 0.81 11.47 5.76
CA ILE A 162 -0.62 11.64 5.48
C ILE A 162 -1.30 10.28 5.64
N TYR A 163 -2.34 10.22 6.47
CA TYR A 163 -3.15 9.02 6.68
C TYR A 163 -4.57 9.42 7.10
N LEU A 164 -5.52 8.49 6.94
CA LEU A 164 -6.85 8.65 7.52
C LEU A 164 -6.77 8.42 9.02
N VAL A 165 -7.38 9.31 9.80
CA VAL A 165 -7.38 9.20 11.27
C VAL A 165 -8.15 7.96 11.75
N HIS A 166 -9.20 7.56 11.03
CA HIS A 166 -10.08 6.47 11.46
C HIS A 166 -10.57 5.58 10.30
N GLN A 167 -10.84 4.30 10.61
CA GLN A 167 -11.30 3.29 9.63
C GLN A 167 -12.67 3.63 9.04
N THR A 168 -13.56 4.25 9.82
CA THR A 168 -14.88 4.69 9.35
C THR A 168 -14.79 5.67 8.17
N ALA A 169 -13.74 6.50 8.10
CA ALA A 169 -13.51 7.39 6.95
C ALA A 169 -13.12 6.60 5.69
N ARG A 170 -12.34 5.52 5.84
CA ARG A 170 -12.00 4.61 4.75
C ARG A 170 -13.25 3.89 4.25
N GLU A 171 -14.08 3.39 5.16
CA GLU A 171 -15.34 2.73 4.82
C GLU A 171 -16.32 3.68 4.12
N PHE A 172 -16.46 4.91 4.61
CA PHE A 172 -17.29 5.93 3.98
C PHE A 172 -16.92 6.19 2.51
N LEU A 173 -15.63 6.19 2.19
CA LEU A 173 -15.13 6.44 0.83
C LEU A 173 -15.27 5.22 -0.11
N LEU A 174 -15.21 4.00 0.44
CA LEU A 174 -15.10 2.74 -0.34
C LEU A 174 -16.36 1.85 -0.39
N LYS A 175 -17.23 1.90 0.62
CA LYS A 175 -18.16 0.78 0.93
C LYS A 175 -19.55 0.89 0.28
N GLY A 176 -19.78 0.43 -0.96
CA GLY A 176 -21.16 0.33 -1.46
C GLY A 176 -21.41 -0.59 -2.67
N THR A 177 -22.33 -1.55 -2.52
CA THR A 177 -23.02 -2.28 -3.61
C THR A 177 -24.16 -1.48 -4.24
N LEU A 178 -24.48 -0.31 -3.67
CA LEU A 178 -25.51 0.62 -4.14
C LEU A 178 -24.82 1.88 -4.67
N SER A 179 -25.26 2.36 -5.83
CA SER A 179 -24.83 3.64 -6.42
C SER A 179 -24.75 4.71 -5.34
N GLY A 180 -23.56 5.28 -5.14
CA GLY A 180 -23.32 6.27 -4.09
C GLY A 180 -24.33 7.42 -4.13
N HIS A 181 -24.80 7.83 -2.94
CA HIS A 181 -25.57 9.05 -2.76
C HIS A 181 -24.62 10.20 -2.43
N GLY A 182 -24.61 11.27 -3.24
CA GLY A 182 -23.81 12.49 -3.01
C GLY A 182 -22.41 12.50 -3.64
N GLU A 183 -21.61 13.54 -3.36
CA GLU A 183 -20.32 13.81 -4.02
C GLU A 183 -19.12 13.00 -3.49
N TRP A 184 -19.25 12.34 -2.33
CA TRP A 184 -18.10 11.73 -1.62
C TRP A 184 -18.32 10.29 -1.17
N ARG A 185 -19.53 9.94 -0.75
CA ARG A 185 -19.88 8.61 -0.22
C ARG A 185 -19.76 7.56 -1.32
N TYR A 186 -18.93 6.54 -1.09
CA TYR A 186 -18.70 5.41 -1.99
C TYR A 186 -18.23 5.82 -3.39
N THR A 187 -17.53 6.95 -3.49
CA THR A 187 -17.03 7.47 -4.77
C THR A 187 -15.69 6.88 -5.18
N LEU A 188 -14.99 6.20 -4.26
CA LEU A 188 -13.66 5.67 -4.52
C LEU A 188 -13.74 4.16 -4.76
N CYS A 189 -13.33 3.74 -5.94
CA CYS A 189 -13.18 2.33 -6.28
C CYS A 189 -11.77 1.86 -5.88
N PRO A 190 -11.63 0.75 -5.12
CA PRO A 190 -10.32 0.20 -4.78
C PRO A 190 -9.46 -0.11 -6.01
N VAL A 191 -10.06 -0.70 -7.05
CA VAL A 191 -9.36 -1.08 -8.30
C VAL A 191 -8.81 0.15 -9.01
N ASP A 192 -9.61 1.21 -9.15
CA ASP A 192 -9.18 2.46 -9.79
C ASP A 192 -8.14 3.22 -8.96
N SER A 193 -8.26 3.15 -7.63
CA SER A 193 -7.33 3.82 -6.73
C SER A 193 -5.96 3.11 -6.73
N SER A 194 -5.94 1.77 -6.74
CA SER A 194 -4.74 0.97 -6.93
C SER A 194 -4.14 1.17 -8.32
N PHE A 195 -4.97 1.23 -9.38
CA PHE A 195 -4.52 1.56 -10.73
C PHE A 195 -3.78 2.91 -10.77
N MET A 196 -4.37 3.94 -10.16
CA MET A 196 -3.79 5.27 -10.12
C MET A 196 -2.42 5.27 -9.41
N LEU A 197 -2.30 4.59 -8.28
CA LEU A 197 -1.03 4.46 -7.57
C LEU A 197 0.00 3.66 -8.35
N ALA A 198 -0.41 2.57 -9.02
CA ALA A 198 0.48 1.82 -9.91
C ALA A 198 1.01 2.72 -11.02
N ASN A 199 0.14 3.49 -11.67
CA ASN A 199 0.51 4.42 -12.72
C ASN A 199 1.49 5.50 -12.23
N ILE A 200 1.22 6.09 -11.07
CA ILE A 200 2.10 7.08 -10.42
C ILE A 200 3.50 6.49 -10.21
N CYS A 201 3.57 5.29 -9.61
CA CYS A 201 4.85 4.68 -9.29
C CYS A 201 5.62 4.26 -10.55
N ILE A 202 4.94 3.67 -11.54
CA ILE A 202 5.55 3.26 -12.81
C ILE A 202 6.02 4.48 -13.61
N SER A 203 5.24 5.56 -13.65
CA SER A 203 5.63 6.81 -14.30
C SER A 203 6.87 7.40 -13.65
N TYR A 204 6.91 7.42 -12.31
CA TYR A 204 8.07 7.88 -11.56
C TYR A 204 9.31 7.02 -11.86
N LEU A 205 9.19 5.69 -11.80
CA LEU A 205 10.31 4.80 -12.11
C LEU A 205 10.74 4.88 -13.58
N SER A 206 9.90 5.39 -14.49
CA SER A 206 10.21 5.56 -15.91
C SER A 206 11.07 6.78 -16.23
N LEU A 207 11.26 7.70 -15.26
CA LEU A 207 12.03 8.93 -15.45
C LEU A 207 13.46 8.66 -15.96
N GLN A 208 13.95 9.58 -16.80
CA GLN A 208 15.27 9.50 -17.44
C GLN A 208 16.42 9.66 -16.44
N ASP A 209 16.17 10.32 -15.31
CA ASP A 209 17.10 10.38 -14.18
C ASP A 209 17.62 9.00 -13.76
N PHE A 210 16.80 7.96 -13.87
CA PHE A 210 17.18 6.60 -13.52
C PHE A 210 17.92 5.85 -14.63
N GLU A 211 18.06 6.43 -15.82
CA GLU A 211 18.81 5.81 -16.90
C GLU A 211 20.18 6.45 -17.12
N THR A 212 20.26 7.79 -17.04
CA THR A 212 21.44 8.54 -17.49
C THR A 212 22.17 9.31 -16.39
N ASN A 213 21.65 9.38 -15.16
CA ASN A 213 22.25 10.23 -14.13
C ASN A 213 23.58 9.63 -13.61
N PRO A 214 24.70 10.37 -13.67
CA PRO A 214 26.01 9.89 -13.20
C PRO A 214 26.00 9.43 -11.73
N SER A 215 25.28 10.14 -10.85
CA SER A 215 25.19 9.78 -9.43
C SER A 215 24.54 8.42 -9.20
N ALA A 216 23.59 8.05 -10.06
CA ALA A 216 22.94 6.75 -10.04
C ALA A 216 23.91 5.63 -10.44
N MET A 217 24.76 5.91 -11.43
CA MET A 217 25.77 4.98 -11.92
C MET A 217 26.89 4.76 -10.91
N ASP A 218 27.34 5.83 -10.25
CA ASP A 218 28.31 5.74 -9.15
C ASP A 218 27.74 4.90 -8.01
N THR A 219 26.50 5.15 -7.60
CA THR A 219 25.80 4.38 -6.57
C THR A 219 25.68 2.90 -6.95
N LEU A 220 25.27 2.59 -8.19
CA LEU A 220 25.21 1.23 -8.72
C LEU A 220 26.57 0.53 -8.68
N SER A 221 27.64 1.24 -9.05
CA SER A 221 29.00 0.69 -9.03
C SER A 221 29.44 0.30 -7.62
N ILE A 222 29.13 1.16 -6.63
CA ILE A 222 29.46 0.93 -5.21
C ILE A 222 28.60 -0.21 -4.66
N ALA A 223 27.31 -0.23 -4.96
CA ALA A 223 26.37 -1.26 -4.50
C ALA A 223 26.76 -2.66 -5.02
N ARG A 224 27.29 -2.73 -6.25
CA ARG A 224 27.79 -3.97 -6.88
C ARG A 224 29.21 -4.36 -6.44
N SER A 225 29.97 -3.43 -5.87
CA SER A 225 31.37 -3.66 -5.52
C SER A 225 31.51 -4.69 -4.40
N ALA A 226 32.16 -5.81 -4.71
CA ALA A 226 32.56 -6.81 -3.71
C ALA A 226 33.65 -6.29 -2.73
N ARG A 227 34.27 -5.14 -3.02
CA ARG A 227 35.34 -4.54 -2.19
C ARG A 227 34.79 -3.74 -1.01
N SER A 228 33.53 -3.32 -1.07
CA SER A 228 32.91 -2.49 -0.04
C SER A 228 32.22 -3.34 1.03
N SER A 229 32.36 -2.94 2.30
CA SER A 229 31.65 -3.60 3.41
C SER A 229 30.14 -3.52 3.19
N ARG A 230 29.40 -4.50 3.72
CA ARG A 230 27.93 -4.55 3.57
C ARG A 230 27.27 -3.29 4.15
N GLY A 231 27.75 -2.79 5.29
CA GLY A 231 27.24 -1.56 5.91
C GLY A 231 27.46 -0.34 5.01
N ALA A 232 28.68 -0.15 4.49
CA ALA A 232 28.98 1.00 3.63
C ALA A 232 28.16 0.99 2.33
N ARG A 233 27.94 -0.19 1.72
CA ARG A 233 27.04 -0.31 0.56
C ARG A 233 25.62 0.10 0.92
N ARG A 234 25.13 -0.38 2.06
CA ARG A 234 23.79 -0.08 2.57
C ARG A 234 23.57 1.42 2.77
N ASP A 235 24.52 2.09 3.40
CA ASP A 235 24.41 3.52 3.70
C ASP A 235 24.38 4.38 2.44
N VAL A 236 25.20 4.05 1.43
CA VAL A 236 25.22 4.77 0.15
C VAL A 236 23.89 4.58 -0.60
N VAL A 237 23.39 3.34 -0.67
CA VAL A 237 22.09 3.04 -1.28
C VAL A 237 20.96 3.77 -0.53
N TYR A 238 20.96 3.71 0.80
CA TYR A 238 19.97 4.39 1.63
C TYR A 238 19.95 5.90 1.41
N ASN A 239 21.12 6.54 1.38
CA ASN A 239 21.24 7.98 1.14
C ASN A 239 20.78 8.37 -0.27
N TYR A 240 21.14 7.56 -1.28
CA TYR A 240 20.66 7.75 -2.64
C TYR A 240 19.13 7.62 -2.69
N VAL A 241 18.55 6.54 -2.16
CA VAL A 241 17.10 6.34 -2.17
C VAL A 241 16.36 7.51 -1.50
N ARG A 242 16.90 8.05 -0.40
CA ARG A 242 16.32 9.21 0.29
C ARG A 242 16.47 10.55 -0.44
N SER A 243 17.42 10.69 -1.35
CA SER A 243 17.50 11.91 -2.18
C SER A 243 16.35 12.00 -3.20
N TYR A 244 15.66 10.89 -3.45
CA TYR A 244 14.53 10.80 -4.37
C TYR A 244 13.23 10.58 -3.61
N ALA A 245 12.41 11.64 -3.54
CA ALA A 245 11.20 11.73 -2.72
C ALA A 245 10.28 10.50 -2.76
N LEU A 246 10.04 9.91 -3.93
CA LEU A 246 9.08 8.81 -4.12
C LEU A 246 9.76 7.47 -4.44
N LEU A 247 11.09 7.41 -4.56
CA LEU A 247 11.78 6.22 -5.05
C LEU A 247 11.58 5.01 -4.15
N ASP A 248 11.70 5.17 -2.83
CA ASP A 248 11.46 4.09 -1.86
C ASP A 248 10.04 3.52 -2.01
N TYR A 249 9.03 4.39 -1.94
CA TYR A 249 7.63 3.97 -2.03
C TYR A 249 7.34 3.30 -3.38
N ALA A 250 7.74 3.95 -4.48
CA ALA A 250 7.50 3.43 -5.82
C ALA A 250 8.16 2.08 -6.01
N ALA A 251 9.45 1.94 -5.67
CA ALA A 251 10.21 0.71 -5.84
C ALA A 251 9.59 -0.49 -5.12
N ASN A 252 9.10 -0.28 -3.89
CA ASN A 252 8.57 -1.35 -3.05
C ASN A 252 7.09 -1.68 -3.31
N HIS A 253 6.29 -0.73 -3.78
CA HIS A 253 4.82 -0.87 -3.75
C HIS A 253 4.15 -0.87 -5.12
N TRP A 254 4.81 -0.46 -6.20
CA TRP A 254 4.19 -0.40 -7.53
C TRP A 254 3.59 -1.75 -7.96
N ALA A 255 4.29 -2.86 -7.69
CA ALA A 255 3.87 -4.19 -8.12
C ALA A 255 2.61 -4.69 -7.40
N GLY A 256 2.45 -4.30 -6.12
CA GLY A 256 1.25 -4.59 -5.34
C GLY A 256 0.04 -3.81 -5.89
N HIS A 257 0.23 -2.51 -6.13
CA HIS A 257 -0.80 -1.65 -6.74
C HIS A 257 -1.19 -2.13 -8.14
N PHE A 258 -0.21 -2.54 -8.95
CA PHE A 258 -0.43 -3.10 -10.28
C PHE A 258 -1.30 -4.35 -10.22
N ARG A 259 -0.97 -5.31 -9.35
CA ARG A 259 -1.77 -6.53 -9.14
C ARG A 259 -3.19 -6.20 -8.68
N ASP A 260 -3.33 -5.30 -7.72
CA ASP A 260 -4.62 -4.95 -7.10
C ASP A 260 -5.51 -4.11 -8.04
N SER A 261 -4.95 -3.61 -9.16
CA SER A 261 -5.70 -2.94 -10.25
C SER A 261 -6.41 -3.90 -11.23
N GLN A 262 -6.37 -5.22 -10.99
CA GLN A 262 -7.16 -6.23 -11.70
C GLN A 262 -7.08 -6.10 -13.23
N GLU A 263 -8.20 -6.10 -13.97
CA GLU A 263 -8.18 -6.04 -15.44
C GLU A 263 -7.47 -4.79 -15.99
N ARG A 264 -7.53 -3.67 -15.25
CA ARG A 264 -6.90 -2.41 -15.64
C ARG A 264 -5.38 -2.47 -15.65
N GLN A 265 -4.77 -3.44 -14.95
CA GLN A 265 -3.30 -3.58 -14.89
C GLN A 265 -2.67 -3.68 -16.29
N PHE A 266 -3.39 -4.23 -17.26
CA PHE A 266 -2.88 -4.35 -18.62
C PHE A 266 -2.81 -3.02 -19.40
N GLU A 267 -3.51 -1.97 -18.97
CA GLU A 267 -3.31 -0.62 -19.50
C GLU A 267 -1.89 -0.09 -19.16
N LEU A 268 -1.27 -0.61 -18.10
CA LEU A 268 0.09 -0.27 -17.67
C LEU A 268 1.12 -1.32 -18.07
N PHE A 269 0.78 -2.26 -18.95
CA PHE A 269 1.68 -3.36 -19.33
C PHE A 269 2.94 -2.84 -20.03
N GLU A 270 2.81 -2.01 -21.07
CA GLU A 270 3.96 -1.45 -21.79
C GLU A 270 4.82 -0.52 -20.93
N PRO A 271 4.26 0.41 -20.14
CA PRO A 271 5.02 1.14 -19.13
C PRO A 271 5.77 0.23 -18.14
N THR A 272 5.17 -0.89 -17.73
CA THR A 272 5.82 -1.86 -16.84
C THR A 272 6.98 -2.58 -17.52
N ARG A 273 6.84 -2.99 -18.80
CA ARG A 273 7.96 -3.54 -19.58
C ARG A 273 9.12 -2.56 -19.68
N PHE A 274 8.81 -1.27 -19.85
CA PHE A 274 9.82 -0.23 -19.96
C PHE A 274 10.67 -0.09 -18.69
N ILE A 275 10.09 -0.23 -17.50
CA ILE A 275 10.84 -0.23 -16.23
C ILE A 275 11.51 -1.57 -15.93
N CYS A 276 10.98 -2.67 -16.48
CA CYS A 276 11.50 -4.03 -16.28
C CYS A 276 12.54 -4.46 -17.33
N LYS A 277 12.86 -3.62 -18.30
CA LYS A 277 13.76 -3.96 -19.41
C LYS A 277 15.12 -4.44 -18.91
N GLY A 278 15.42 -5.71 -19.16
CA GLY A 278 16.69 -6.35 -18.83
C GLY A 278 17.91 -5.52 -19.28
N GLY A 279 18.90 -5.40 -18.40
CA GLY A 279 20.15 -4.67 -18.66
C GLY A 279 20.05 -3.13 -18.59
N SER A 280 18.87 -2.56 -18.35
CA SER A 280 18.74 -1.11 -18.15
C SER A 280 19.27 -0.66 -16.79
N ASN A 281 19.75 0.58 -16.74
CA ASN A 281 20.15 1.20 -15.47
C ASN A 281 18.92 1.43 -14.59
N ARG A 282 17.78 1.79 -15.20
CA ARG A 282 16.51 1.95 -14.51
C ARG A 282 16.08 0.72 -13.74
N LEU A 283 16.08 -0.45 -14.39
CA LEU A 283 15.81 -1.73 -13.71
C LEU A 283 16.78 -1.93 -12.56
N SER A 284 18.06 -1.65 -12.79
CA SER A 284 19.11 -1.84 -11.78
C SER A 284 18.91 -0.95 -10.55
N ILE A 285 18.52 0.32 -10.72
CA ILE A 285 18.22 1.25 -9.63
C ILE A 285 16.98 0.81 -8.88
N TRP A 286 15.92 0.41 -9.61
CA TRP A 286 14.72 -0.08 -8.99
C TRP A 286 14.99 -1.34 -8.14
N LEU A 287 15.68 -2.35 -8.70
CA LEU A 287 16.04 -3.57 -7.96
C LEU A 287 16.94 -3.23 -6.76
N MET A 288 17.89 -2.31 -6.91
CA MET A 288 18.72 -1.87 -5.79
C MET A 288 17.87 -1.28 -4.65
N ALA A 289 16.95 -0.36 -4.97
CA ALA A 289 16.07 0.27 -3.99
C ALA A 289 15.09 -0.73 -3.34
N TYR A 290 14.56 -1.68 -4.11
CA TYR A 290 13.69 -2.75 -3.61
C TYR A 290 14.45 -3.71 -2.67
N TRP A 291 15.65 -4.15 -3.05
CA TRP A 291 16.41 -5.12 -2.28
C TRP A 291 16.95 -4.56 -0.96
N GLU A 292 17.23 -3.26 -0.89
CA GLU A 292 17.67 -2.59 0.32
C GLU A 292 16.72 -2.81 1.51
N ASN A 293 15.43 -2.87 1.22
CA ASN A 293 14.36 -3.09 2.21
C ASN A 293 14.06 -4.58 2.43
N SER A 294 14.56 -5.47 1.58
CA SER A 294 14.04 -6.85 1.51
C SER A 294 14.71 -7.84 2.49
N HIS A 295 15.61 -7.39 3.37
CA HIS A 295 16.33 -8.22 4.36
C HIS A 295 17.08 -9.46 3.81
N TRP A 296 17.10 -9.69 2.50
CA TRP A 296 17.78 -10.82 1.88
C TRP A 296 19.29 -10.72 2.08
N PHE A 297 19.93 -11.87 2.31
CA PHE A 297 21.38 -11.94 2.44
C PHE A 297 22.07 -11.76 1.09
N ASP A 298 21.39 -12.11 0.00
CA ASP A 298 21.93 -12.15 -1.35
C ASP A 298 21.93 -10.77 -2.04
N PRO A 299 22.92 -10.51 -2.90
CA PRO A 299 22.95 -9.27 -3.68
C PRO A 299 21.75 -9.19 -4.64
N PHE A 300 21.32 -7.96 -4.93
CA PHE A 300 20.27 -7.73 -5.92
C PHE A 300 20.73 -8.22 -7.31
N PRO A 301 19.84 -8.82 -8.09
CA PRO A 301 20.19 -9.35 -9.39
C PRO A 301 20.42 -8.23 -10.41
N ASN A 302 21.40 -8.44 -11.27
CA ASN A 302 21.79 -7.52 -12.33
C ASN A 302 21.60 -8.11 -13.74
N ASP A 303 21.12 -9.35 -13.82
CA ASP A 303 20.91 -10.13 -15.04
C ASP A 303 19.50 -10.73 -15.12
N PHE A 304 18.55 -10.18 -14.34
CA PHE A 304 17.15 -10.56 -14.44
C PHE A 304 16.55 -10.11 -15.76
N ILE A 305 15.78 -11.02 -16.35
CA ILE A 305 14.92 -10.75 -17.50
C ILE A 305 13.47 -10.52 -17.06
N ASP A 306 12.65 -9.98 -17.96
CA ASP A 306 11.22 -9.68 -17.74
C ASP A 306 10.45 -10.84 -17.09
N LEU A 307 10.67 -12.09 -17.54
CA LEU A 307 10.03 -13.28 -16.96
C LEU A 307 10.43 -13.51 -15.49
N MET A 308 11.72 -13.38 -15.16
CA MET A 308 12.21 -13.55 -13.79
C MET A 308 11.67 -12.47 -12.87
N ILE A 309 11.54 -11.24 -13.37
CA ILE A 309 10.97 -10.11 -12.63
C ILE A 309 9.48 -10.37 -12.36
N ALA A 310 8.72 -10.76 -13.38
CA ALA A 310 7.29 -11.07 -13.25
C ALA A 310 7.06 -12.21 -12.25
N VAL A 311 7.89 -13.26 -12.30
CA VAL A 311 7.87 -14.37 -11.34
C VAL A 311 8.25 -13.89 -9.94
N TRP A 312 9.34 -13.13 -9.81
CA TRP A 312 9.80 -12.59 -8.52
C TRP A 312 8.72 -11.75 -7.84
N LEU A 313 7.95 -10.98 -8.61
CA LEU A 313 6.85 -10.15 -8.11
C LEU A 313 5.53 -10.93 -7.90
N GLY A 314 5.45 -12.18 -8.35
CA GLY A 314 4.23 -12.98 -8.29
C GLY A 314 3.12 -12.50 -9.23
N GLN A 315 3.48 -11.84 -10.33
CA GLN A 315 2.51 -11.28 -11.28
C GLN A 315 2.06 -12.34 -12.28
N ARG A 316 1.22 -13.28 -11.82
CA ARG A 316 0.76 -14.43 -12.62
C ARG A 316 0.28 -14.08 -14.03
N ARG A 317 -0.52 -13.03 -14.16
CA ARG A 317 -1.06 -12.58 -15.45
C ARG A 317 0.03 -12.08 -16.41
N VAL A 318 1.04 -11.40 -15.88
CA VAL A 318 2.23 -10.97 -16.64
C VAL A 318 3.07 -12.18 -17.02
N VAL A 319 3.27 -13.14 -16.10
CA VAL A 319 3.98 -14.41 -16.40
C VAL A 319 3.32 -15.14 -17.57
N GLY A 320 1.99 -15.30 -17.55
CA GLY A 320 1.25 -15.95 -18.64
C GLY A 320 1.48 -15.26 -19.98
N ARG A 321 1.28 -13.94 -20.03
CA ARG A 321 1.50 -13.16 -21.25
C ARG A 321 2.94 -13.24 -21.76
N VAL A 322 3.94 -13.13 -20.89
CA VAL A 322 5.36 -13.20 -21.29
C VAL A 322 5.72 -14.59 -21.83
N LEU A 323 5.14 -15.67 -21.29
CA LEU A 323 5.32 -17.03 -21.80
C LEU A 323 4.65 -17.22 -23.18
N GLU A 324 3.46 -16.64 -23.39
CA GLU A 324 2.75 -16.66 -24.68
C GLU A 324 3.50 -15.90 -25.79
N GLU A 325 4.20 -14.81 -25.45
CA GLU A 325 5.03 -14.04 -26.39
C GLU A 325 6.25 -14.81 -26.92
N GLY A 326 6.65 -15.93 -26.29
CA GLY A 326 7.63 -16.86 -26.85
C GLY A 326 9.09 -16.40 -26.83
N GLY A 327 9.49 -15.54 -25.88
CA GLY A 327 10.89 -15.13 -25.68
C GLY A 327 11.82 -16.24 -25.15
N ASP A 328 13.06 -15.90 -24.81
CA ASP A 328 13.99 -16.86 -24.16
C ASP A 328 13.56 -17.16 -22.71
N ILE A 329 12.62 -18.10 -22.57
CA ILE A 329 12.08 -18.55 -21.29
C ILE A 329 13.12 -19.29 -20.42
N ASN A 330 14.25 -19.69 -21.00
CA ASN A 330 15.32 -20.45 -20.34
C ASN A 330 16.56 -19.61 -20.05
N ALA A 331 16.47 -18.29 -20.24
CA ALA A 331 17.47 -17.34 -19.79
C ALA A 331 17.82 -17.58 -18.32
N ARG A 332 19.08 -17.31 -17.96
CA ARG A 332 19.65 -17.70 -16.67
C ARG A 332 20.35 -16.52 -15.99
N SER A 333 19.92 -16.23 -14.77
CA SER A 333 20.69 -15.42 -13.83
C SER A 333 21.82 -16.26 -13.25
N ALA A 334 23.02 -15.68 -13.19
CA ALA A 334 24.21 -16.31 -12.62
C ALA A 334 24.00 -16.71 -11.16
N LEU A 335 23.26 -15.91 -10.40
CA LEU A 335 23.01 -16.15 -8.99
C LEU A 335 21.71 -16.92 -8.75
N TYR A 336 20.64 -16.60 -9.47
CA TYR A 336 19.30 -17.12 -9.17
C TYR A 336 18.85 -18.25 -10.09
N GLY A 337 19.61 -18.61 -11.13
CA GLY A 337 19.21 -19.65 -12.08
C GLY A 337 18.15 -19.17 -13.06
N THR A 338 17.20 -20.04 -13.43
CA THR A 338 16.10 -19.71 -14.36
C THR A 338 14.87 -19.19 -13.61
N ALA A 339 13.81 -18.81 -14.33
CA ALA A 339 12.52 -18.46 -13.73
C ALA A 339 11.95 -19.57 -12.82
N LEU A 340 12.22 -20.85 -13.11
CA LEU A 340 11.78 -21.97 -12.27
C LEU A 340 12.58 -22.08 -10.97
N ASN A 341 13.83 -21.63 -10.94
CA ASN A 341 14.58 -21.48 -9.68
C ASN A 341 14.05 -20.30 -8.85
N VAL A 342 13.72 -19.19 -9.52
CA VAL A 342 13.18 -17.99 -8.86
C VAL A 342 11.83 -18.28 -8.19
N VAL A 343 10.90 -18.97 -8.87
CA VAL A 343 9.56 -19.27 -8.30
C VAL A 343 9.65 -20.15 -7.05
N ALA A 344 10.67 -21.03 -6.97
CA ALA A 344 10.86 -21.89 -5.81
C ALA A 344 11.11 -21.09 -4.51
N LEU A 345 11.66 -19.87 -4.61
CA LEU A 345 11.82 -18.95 -3.48
C LEU A 345 10.48 -18.40 -2.97
N ARG A 346 9.47 -18.34 -3.83
CA ARG A 346 8.13 -17.82 -3.52
C ARG A 346 7.16 -18.87 -3.01
N LYS A 347 7.38 -20.14 -3.35
CA LYS A 347 6.42 -21.25 -3.10
C LYS A 347 5.05 -20.99 -3.74
N ASP A 348 5.02 -20.32 -4.89
CA ASP A 348 3.80 -20.08 -5.66
C ASP A 348 3.55 -21.27 -6.61
N GLU A 349 2.66 -22.16 -6.19
CA GLU A 349 2.39 -23.42 -6.90
C GLU A 349 1.85 -23.21 -8.32
N ASP A 350 1.07 -22.16 -8.52
CA ASP A 350 0.42 -21.94 -9.80
C ASP A 350 1.38 -21.32 -10.82
N ILE A 351 2.22 -20.36 -10.41
CA ILE A 351 3.30 -19.88 -11.27
C ILE A 351 4.27 -21.03 -11.57
N THR A 352 4.54 -21.90 -10.58
CA THR A 352 5.38 -23.09 -10.78
C THR A 352 4.77 -24.02 -11.85
N ARG A 353 3.46 -24.23 -11.81
CA ARG A 353 2.73 -25.02 -12.81
C ARG A 353 2.85 -24.39 -14.20
N MET A 354 2.57 -23.10 -14.33
CA MET A 354 2.68 -22.36 -15.60
C MET A 354 4.07 -22.50 -16.22
N LEU A 355 5.13 -22.25 -15.44
CA LEU A 355 6.50 -22.34 -15.93
C LEU A 355 6.88 -23.77 -16.36
N SER A 356 6.45 -24.78 -15.59
CA SER A 356 6.74 -26.19 -15.89
C SER A 356 6.04 -26.66 -17.17
N GLU A 357 4.77 -26.29 -17.34
CA GLU A 357 3.98 -26.60 -18.54
C GLU A 357 4.52 -25.91 -19.79
N SER A 358 5.04 -24.69 -19.67
CA SER A 358 5.73 -23.97 -20.75
C SER A 358 7.14 -24.49 -21.04
N GLY A 359 7.63 -25.50 -20.31
CA GLY A 359 8.93 -26.13 -20.59
C GLY A 359 10.15 -25.33 -20.10
N VAL A 360 9.97 -24.48 -19.08
CA VAL A 360 11.10 -23.81 -18.42
C VAL A 360 11.94 -24.83 -17.66
N ASN A 361 13.23 -24.84 -17.90
CA ASN A 361 14.18 -25.73 -17.24
C ASN A 361 14.50 -25.20 -15.84
N ALA A 362 14.64 -26.09 -14.85
CA ALA A 362 15.30 -25.75 -13.59
C ALA A 362 16.81 -25.85 -13.75
N TYR A 363 17.55 -24.93 -13.15
CA TYR A 363 19.01 -24.99 -13.11
C TYR A 363 19.49 -25.48 -11.75
N ILE A 364 20.07 -26.68 -11.71
CA ILE A 364 20.51 -27.35 -10.47
C ILE A 364 21.95 -27.80 -10.66
N CYS A 365 22.83 -27.44 -9.72
CA CYS A 365 24.25 -27.89 -9.71
C CYS A 365 24.97 -27.74 -11.07
N GLY A 366 24.79 -26.61 -11.75
CA GLY A 366 25.48 -26.35 -13.01
C GLY A 366 24.79 -26.90 -14.27
N LYS A 367 23.66 -27.60 -14.13
CA LYS A 367 22.96 -28.26 -15.26
C LYS A 367 21.49 -27.86 -15.31
N GLY A 368 20.96 -27.74 -16.53
CA GLY A 368 19.54 -27.53 -16.77
C GLY A 368 18.77 -28.84 -16.81
N TYR A 369 17.62 -28.90 -16.13
CA TYR A 369 16.73 -30.05 -16.07
C TYR A 369 15.33 -29.62 -16.46
N LYS A 370 14.71 -30.34 -17.40
CA LYS A 370 13.26 -30.27 -17.56
C LYS A 370 12.66 -30.93 -16.34
N ILE A 371 11.89 -30.18 -15.54
CA ILE A 371 11.11 -30.78 -14.47
C ILE A 371 9.77 -31.17 -15.11
N PRO A 372 9.53 -32.46 -15.43
CA PRO A 372 8.21 -32.88 -15.86
C PRO A 372 7.21 -32.58 -14.74
N GLN A 373 5.97 -32.27 -15.13
CA GLN A 373 4.81 -31.99 -14.29
C GLN A 373 4.94 -32.65 -12.91
N VAL A 374 4.95 -31.82 -11.86
CA VAL A 374 4.94 -32.18 -10.43
C VAL A 374 4.64 -33.67 -10.21
N MET A 375 5.69 -34.49 -10.13
CA MET A 375 5.58 -35.82 -9.55
C MET A 375 5.39 -35.59 -8.05
N ILE A 376 4.13 -35.51 -7.62
CA ILE A 376 3.79 -35.76 -6.22
C ILE A 376 4.37 -37.14 -5.92
N PRO A 377 5.35 -37.27 -5.02
CA PRO A 377 5.89 -38.58 -4.71
C PRO A 377 4.75 -39.47 -4.19
N PRO A 378 4.62 -40.73 -4.65
CA PRO A 378 3.57 -41.66 -4.22
C PRO A 378 3.54 -41.95 -2.69
N SER A 379 4.46 -41.38 -1.92
CA SER A 379 4.58 -41.58 -0.47
C SER A 379 3.66 -40.69 0.38
N MET A 380 2.74 -39.90 -0.22
CA MET A 380 1.68 -39.18 0.49
C MET A 380 0.27 -39.71 0.21
N GLU A 381 0.12 -40.92 -0.33
CA GLU A 381 -1.11 -41.68 -0.11
C GLU A 381 -1.09 -42.22 1.32
N ARG A 382 -1.94 -41.63 2.16
CA ARG A 382 -2.26 -42.11 3.51
C ARG A 382 -2.46 -43.61 3.48
N THR A 383 -1.49 -44.36 3.99
CA THR A 383 -1.74 -45.71 4.46
C THR A 383 -2.46 -45.57 5.80
N VAL A 384 -3.78 -45.45 5.72
CA VAL A 384 -4.67 -45.81 6.83
C VAL A 384 -4.56 -47.33 6.97
N TYR A 385 -3.67 -47.79 7.85
CA TYR A 385 -3.77 -49.13 8.39
C TYR A 385 -4.71 -49.09 9.58
N ARG A 386 -5.84 -49.79 9.44
CA ARG A 386 -6.53 -50.43 10.58
C ARG A 386 -5.84 -51.75 10.86
#